data_AF-A0A0M6YDF5-F1
#
_entry.id   AF-A0A0M6YDF5-F1
#
_cell.length_a   1.000
_cell.length_b   1.000
_cell.length_c   1.000
_cell.angle_alpha   90.00
_cell.angle_beta   90.00
_cell.angle_gamma   90.00
#
_symmetry.space_group_name_H-M   'P 1'
#
loop_
_entity.id
_entity.type
_entity.pdbx_description
1 polymer ?
#
loop_
_entity_poly.entity_id
_entity_poly.type
_entity_poly.pdbx_seq_one_letter_code
_entity_poly.pdbx_strand_id
1 'polypeptide(L)' 'MSRYSATITHHSIASTYTVDVGDNLIAAKRNASREFGDGFLDHTIIIFDGQERDYGGGEDIVASKRVGAKRWN' A
#
# COMPACT_ATOMS: atom_id res chain seq x y z
N MET A 1 -10.40 -0.45 15.18
CA MET A 1 -9.40 0.46 14.61
C MET A 1 -9.04 -0.08 13.25
N SER A 2 -9.13 0.72 12.18
CA SER A 2 -8.71 0.27 10.84
C SER A 2 -7.19 0.23 10.81
N ARG A 3 -6.60 -0.95 10.55
CA ARG A 3 -5.16 -1.07 10.27
C ARG A 3 -4.96 -1.00 8.78
N TYR A 4 -4.08 -0.13 8.31
CA TYR A 4 -3.75 -0.06 6.89
C TYR A 4 -2.50 -0.86 6.61
N SER A 5 -2.55 -1.65 5.55
CA SER A 5 -1.40 -2.39 5.04
C SER A 5 -0.98 -1.83 3.69
N ALA A 6 0.29 -1.92 3.33
CA ALA A 6 0.77 -1.49 2.02
C ALA A 6 1.65 -2.55 1.37
N THR A 7 1.59 -2.58 0.04
CA THR A 7 2.44 -3.41 -0.82
C THR A 7 2.85 -2.63 -2.07
N ILE A 8 3.77 -3.19 -2.85
CA ILE A 8 4.12 -2.69 -4.19
C ILE A 8 3.77 -3.73 -5.26
N THR A 9 3.24 -3.23 -6.37
CA THR A 9 2.93 -4.04 -7.54
C THR A 9 3.67 -3.53 -8.76
N HIS A 10 4.14 -4.47 -9.58
CA HIS A 10 4.72 -4.20 -10.87
C HIS A 10 4.51 -5.41 -11.77
N HIS A 11 4.39 -5.20 -13.08
CA HIS A 11 4.13 -6.28 -14.03
C HIS A 11 5.21 -7.38 -14.00
N SER A 12 6.42 -7.06 -13.54
CA SER A 12 7.54 -8.00 -13.43
C SER A 12 7.65 -8.70 -12.06
N ILE A 13 6.81 -8.34 -11.08
CA ILE A 13 6.87 -8.89 -9.73
C ILE A 13 5.58 -9.66 -9.43
N ALA A 14 5.70 -10.98 -9.32
CA ALA A 14 4.59 -11.86 -9.01
C ALA A 14 4.13 -11.79 -7.53
N SER A 15 5.03 -11.43 -6.61
CA SER A 15 4.71 -11.30 -5.18
C SER A 15 5.71 -10.37 -4.48
N THR A 16 5.17 -9.49 -3.64
CA THR A 16 5.90 -8.55 -2.78
C THR A 16 5.41 -8.72 -1.34
N TYR A 17 6.28 -8.44 -0.37
CA TYR A 17 5.93 -8.44 1.04
C TYR A 17 4.96 -7.29 1.40
N THR A 18 3.93 -7.59 2.18
CA THR A 18 2.99 -6.60 2.72
C THR A 18 3.49 -6.09 4.06
N VAL A 19 3.39 -4.79 4.32
CA VAL A 19 3.77 -4.14 5.59
C VAL A 19 2.61 -3.40 6.21
N ASP A 20 2.54 -3.38 7.53
CA ASP A 20 1.62 -2.52 8.27
C ASP A 20 2.13 -1.07 8.23
N VAL A 21 1.28 -0.15 7.79
CA VAL A 21 1.60 1.28 7.62
C VAL A 21 0.84 2.18 8.60
N GLY A 22 0.10 1.59 9.54
CA GLY A 22 -0.49 2.27 10.70
C GLY A 22 -2.01 2.39 10.67
N ASP A 23 -2.56 3.06 11.67
CA ASP A 23 -4.00 3.06 11.97
C ASP A 23 -4.83 4.17 11.27
N ASN A 24 -4.19 5.02 10.46
CA ASN A 24 -4.89 6.09 9.73
C ASN A 24 -4.34 6.26 8.31
N LEU A 25 -5.23 6.60 7.36
CA LEU A 25 -4.89 6.66 5.93
C LEU A 25 -3.80 7.70 5.60
N ILE A 26 -3.76 8.81 6.33
CA ILE A 26 -2.79 9.89 6.08
C ILE A 26 -1.38 9.42 6.48
N ALA A 27 -1.24 8.82 7.67
CA ALA A 27 -0.01 8.22 8.14
C ALA A 27 0.38 7.02 7.28
N ALA A 28 -0.58 6.19 6.87
CA ALA A 28 -0.38 5.08 5.95
C ALA A 28 0.28 5.54 4.64
N LYS A 29 -0.27 6.57 3.99
CA LYS A 29 0.31 7.17 2.77
C LYS A 29 1.74 7.68 2.97
N ARG A 30 2.01 8.32 4.11
CA ARG A 30 3.35 8.82 4.43
C ARG A 30 4.34 7.68 4.68
N ASN A 31 3.94 6.70 5.48
CA ASN A 31 4.76 5.55 5.85
C ASN A 31 5.03 4.66 4.64
N ALA A 32 4.01 4.37 3.82
CA ALA A 32 4.15 3.64 2.58
C ALA A 32 5.07 4.35 1.57
N SER A 33 4.98 5.69 1.47
CA SER A 33 5.91 6.47 0.64
C SER A 33 7.34 6.43 1.17
N ARG A 34 7.54 6.27 2.48
CA ARG A 34 8.89 6.16 3.07
C ARG A 34 9.48 4.77 2.85
N GLU A 35 8.65 3.73 3.00
CA GLU A 35 9.07 2.34 2.86
C GLU A 35 9.38 1.96 1.41
N PHE A 36 8.49 2.36 0.48
CA PHE A 36 8.55 1.96 -0.92
C PHE A 36 8.96 3.09 -1.86
N GLY A 37 9.20 4.30 -1.34
CA GLY A 37 9.51 5.47 -2.17
C GLY A 37 10.94 5.50 -2.71
N ASP A 38 11.82 4.66 -2.18
CA ASP A 38 13.20 4.56 -2.61
C ASP A 38 13.44 3.22 -3.32
N GLY A 39 14.17 3.23 -4.44
CA GLY A 39 14.52 2.02 -5.20
C GLY A 39 13.48 1.43 -6.17
N PHE A 40 12.20 1.86 -6.10
CA PHE A 40 11.11 1.22 -6.85
C PHE A 40 10.42 2.12 -7.90
N LEU A 41 11.15 3.00 -8.61
CA LEU A 41 10.63 4.06 -9.49
C LEU A 41 9.47 3.68 -10.45
N ASP A 42 9.41 2.44 -10.94
CA ASP A 42 8.35 1.97 -11.83
C ASP A 42 7.21 1.19 -11.15
N HIS A 43 7.24 1.05 -9.84
CA HIS A 43 6.26 0.27 -9.09
C HIS A 43 5.07 1.14 -8.65
N THR A 44 3.95 0.48 -8.39
CA THR A 44 2.76 1.11 -7.80
C THR A 44 2.63 0.66 -6.36
N ILE A 45 2.66 1.62 -5.45
CA ILE A 45 2.32 1.42 -4.04
C ILE A 45 0.81 1.29 -3.95
N ILE A 46 0.34 0.25 -3.27
CA ILE A 46 -1.06 -0.01 -3.00
C ILE A 46 -1.25 -0.04 -1.48
N ILE A 47 -2.28 0.63 -0.99
CA ILE A 47 -2.70 0.60 0.41
C ILE A 47 -4.05 -0.11 0.49
N PHE A 48 -4.12 -1.05 1.42
CA PHE A 48 -5.29 -1.83 1.75
C PHE A 48 -5.83 -1.40 3.11
N ASP A 49 -7.16 -1.40 3.25
CA ASP A 49 -7.80 -1.34 4.57
C ASP A 49 -7.88 -2.75 5.14
N GLY A 50 -6.99 -3.05 6.08
CA GLY A 50 -7.03 -4.25 6.92
C GLY A 50 -8.09 -4.13 8.00
N GLN A 51 -9.31 -3.72 7.61
CA GLN A 51 -10.49 -4.10 8.39
C GLN A 51 -10.45 -5.62 8.47
N GLU A 52 -10.46 -6.13 9.69
CA GLU A 52 -10.52 -7.55 10.05
C GLU A 52 -11.79 -8.16 9.44
N ARG A 53 -11.81 -8.36 8.12
CA ARG A 53 -12.80 -9.19 7.45
C ARG A 53 -12.27 -10.60 7.56
N ASP A 54 -12.70 -11.23 8.64
CA ASP A 54 -12.82 -12.67 8.74
C ASP A 54 -13.06 -13.29 7.36
N TYR A 55 -12.16 -14.18 6.97
CA TYR A 55 -12.36 -15.18 5.94
C TYR A 55 -12.88 -14.70 4.57
N GLY A 56 -11.94 -14.34 3.69
CA GLY A 56 -12.03 -14.83 2.30
C GLY A 56 -12.47 -13.86 1.19
N GLY A 57 -12.29 -12.55 1.31
CA GLY A 57 -12.64 -11.69 0.17
C GLY A 57 -12.16 -10.26 0.23
N GLY A 58 -11.08 -9.98 -0.52
CA GLY A 58 -10.71 -8.66 -1.01
C GLY A 58 -10.06 -7.75 0.03
N GLU A 59 -8.74 -7.61 -0.06
CA GLU A 59 -8.08 -6.42 0.47
C GLU A 59 -8.64 -5.22 -0.32
N ASP A 60 -9.56 -4.45 0.27
CA ASP A 60 -10.12 -3.28 -0.39
C ASP A 60 -9.00 -2.25 -0.56
N ILE A 61 -8.60 -2.01 -1.81
CA ILE A 61 -7.60 -1.00 -2.16
C ILE A 61 -8.21 0.37 -1.89
N VAL A 62 -7.71 1.04 -0.85
CA VAL A 62 -8.18 2.36 -0.43
C VAL A 62 -7.36 3.50 -1.00
N ALA A 63 -6.13 3.23 -1.43
CA ALA A 63 -5.31 4.21 -2.12
C ALA A 63 -4.23 3.53 -2.96
N SER A 64 -3.84 4.18 -4.04
CA SER A 64 -2.70 3.76 -4.85
C SER A 64 -1.85 4.93 -5.32
N LYS A 65 -0.57 4.69 -5.56
CA LYS A 65 0.36 5.71 -6.03
C LYS A 65 1.55 5.08 -6.73
N ARG A 66 1.89 5.55 -7.94
CA ARG A 66 3.18 5.21 -8.56
C ARG A 66 4.33 5.82 -7.76
N VAL A 67 5.38 5.05 -7.52
CA VAL A 67 6.60 5.55 -6.89
C VAL A 67 7.13 6.75 -7.68
N GLY A 68 7.54 7.80 -6.97
CA GLY A 68 7.94 9.08 -7.59
C GLY A 68 6.79 9.99 -8.05
N ALA A 69 5.54 9.53 -8.10
CA ALA A 69 4.41 10.41 -8.43
C ALA A 69 4.17 11.44 -7.31
N LYS A 70 3.58 12.59 -7.67
CA LYS A 70 3.24 13.65 -6.70
C LYS A 70 1.88 13.46 -6.02
N ARG A 71 1.02 12.59 -6.55
CA ARG A 71 -0.37 12.43 -6.11
C ARG A 71 -0.71 10.97 -5.83
N TRP A 72 -1.61 10.78 -4.88
CA TRP A 72 -2.27 9.51 -4.57
C TRP A 72 -3.61 9.47 -5.30
N ASN A 73 -3.98 8.31 -5.84
CA ASN A 73 -5.29 7.99 -6.37
C ASN A 73 -6.12 7.25 -5.32
#